data_AF-A0A951WXU2-F1
#
_entry.id   AF-A0A951WXU2-F1
#
_cell.length_a   1.000
_cell.length_b   1.000
_cell.length_c   1.000
_cell.angle_alpha   90.00
_cell.angle_beta   90.00
_cell.angle_gamma   90.00
#
_symmetry.space_group_name_H-M   'P 1'
#
loop_
_entity.id
_entity.type
_entity.pdbx_description
1 polymer ?
#
loop_
_entity_poly.entity_id
_entity_poly.type
_entity_poly.pdbx_seq_one_letter_code
_entity_poly.pdbx_strand_id
1 'polypeptide(L)'
;MLGKVNRLLFGGLLGLLAGFSFNLAILPFLADTLLPPAAGEIYLAVGRWALWCTLLWIPAGALAAWRGGMRRGGEIFGAGGLLGGALIGLLALLAGGAPALLLLSSGAGALYGWGAGLLVGGGFGPATQS
;
A
#
# COMPACT_ATOMS: atom_id res chain seq x y z
N MET A 1 -21.94 16.96 -5.95
CA MET A 1 -20.68 17.12 -5.19
C MET A 1 -20.56 16.16 -4.01
N LEU A 2 -21.62 15.88 -3.24
CA LEU A 2 -21.59 15.00 -2.07
C LEU A 2 -21.06 13.57 -2.36
N GLY A 3 -21.51 12.94 -3.45
CA GLY A 3 -21.04 11.59 -3.82
C GLY A 3 -19.55 11.52 -4.19
N LYS A 4 -19.01 12.61 -4.72
CA LYS A 4 -17.60 12.78 -5.09
C LYS A 4 -16.73 12.92 -3.82
N VAL A 5 -17.16 13.72 -2.86
CA VAL A 5 -16.51 13.85 -1.55
C VAL A 5 -16.52 12.52 -0.77
N ASN A 6 -17.66 11.81 -0.77
CA ASN A 6 -17.77 10.51 -0.10
C ASN A 6 -16.80 9.48 -0.69
N ARG A 7 -16.62 9.44 -2.02
CA ARG A 7 -15.63 8.57 -2.68
C ARG A 7 -14.22 8.84 -2.19
N LEU A 8 -13.83 10.11 -2.06
CA LEU A 8 -12.50 10.48 -1.56
C LEU A 8 -12.31 10.05 -0.10
N LEU A 9 -13.30 10.29 0.76
CA LEU A 9 -13.23 9.94 2.18
C LEU A 9 -13.16 8.42 2.39
N PHE A 10 -14.07 7.66 1.78
CA PHE A 10 -14.07 6.19 1.90
C PHE A 10 -12.85 5.58 1.21
N GLY A 11 -12.45 6.08 0.04
CA GLY A 11 -11.24 5.64 -0.63
C GLY A 11 -10.00 5.89 0.22
N GLY A 12 -9.90 7.05 0.87
CA GLY A 12 -8.81 7.38 1.79
C GLY A 12 -8.78 6.47 3.01
N LEU A 13 -9.94 6.14 3.58
CA LEU A 13 -10.05 5.18 4.68
C LEU A 13 -9.60 3.77 4.27
N LEU A 14 -10.01 3.31 3.08
CA LEU A 14 -9.57 2.02 2.53
C LEU A 14 -8.05 2.05 2.23
N GLY A 15 -7.56 3.20 1.77
CA GLY A 15 -6.15 3.59 1.72
C GLY A 15 -5.41 3.27 3.02
N LEU A 16 -5.85 3.92 4.10
CA LEU A 16 -5.29 3.76 5.43
C LEU A 16 -5.30 2.29 5.89
N LEU A 17 -6.43 1.61 5.76
CA LEU A 17 -6.57 0.22 6.20
C LEU A 17 -5.63 -0.72 5.43
N ALA A 18 -5.53 -0.56 4.10
CA ALA A 18 -4.63 -1.34 3.26
C ALA A 18 -3.15 -1.08 3.61
N GLY A 19 -2.77 0.18 3.83
CA GLY A 19 -1.40 0.49 4.26
C GLY A 19 -1.07 -0.09 5.63
N PHE A 20 -2.04 -0.10 6.55
CA PHE A 20 -1.87 -0.66 7.89
C PHE A 20 -1.71 -2.18 7.86
N SER A 21 -2.60 -2.89 7.16
CA SER A 21 -2.51 -4.34 6.98
C SER A 21 -1.25 -4.77 6.23
N PHE A 22 -0.85 -4.01 5.21
CA PHE A 22 0.39 -4.27 4.48
C PHE A 22 1.61 -4.19 5.42
N ASN A 23 1.77 -3.06 6.12
CA ASN A 23 2.94 -2.81 6.95
C ASN A 23 3.02 -3.74 8.15
N LEU A 24 1.90 -4.11 8.77
CA LEU A 24 1.90 -4.86 10.03
C LEU A 24 1.73 -6.36 9.87
N ALA A 25 1.16 -6.84 8.76
CA ALA A 25 0.89 -8.26 8.59
C ALA A 25 1.59 -8.82 7.35
N ILE A 26 1.32 -8.24 6.18
CA ILE A 26 1.74 -8.85 4.90
C ILE A 26 3.25 -8.76 4.71
N LEU A 27 3.83 -7.58 4.91
CA LEU A 27 5.26 -7.39 4.69
C LEU A 27 6.13 -8.18 5.70
N PRO A 28 5.85 -8.16 7.02
CA PRO A 28 6.60 -9.00 7.97
C PRO A 28 6.48 -10.48 7.66
N PHE A 29 5.28 -10.97 7.35
CA PHE A 29 5.06 -12.37 6.97
C PHE A 29 5.89 -12.78 5.74
N LEU A 30 5.92 -11.94 4.70
CA LEU A 30 6.71 -12.21 3.50
C LEU A 30 8.21 -12.13 3.77
N ALA A 31 8.66 -11.21 4.63
CA ALA A 31 10.05 -11.11 5.04
C ALA A 31 10.51 -12.38 5.77
N ASP A 32 9.72 -12.86 6.74
CA ASP A 32 10.02 -14.11 7.45
C ASP A 32 10.03 -15.33 6.52
N THR A 33 9.15 -15.36 5.53
CA THR A 33 9.01 -16.51 4.64
C THR A 33 10.10 -16.55 3.56
N LEU A 34 10.45 -15.41 2.98
CA LEU A 34 11.31 -15.33 1.79
C LEU A 34 12.73 -14.88 2.09
N LEU A 35 12.92 -14.07 3.15
CA LEU A 35 14.21 -13.54 3.56
C LEU A 35 14.40 -13.61 5.10
N PRO A 36 14.24 -14.80 5.74
CA PRO A 36 14.28 -14.92 7.21
C PRO A 36 15.50 -14.27 7.88
N PRO A 37 16.74 -14.36 7.32
CA PRO A 37 17.90 -13.72 7.92
C PRO A 37 17.84 -12.18 7.98
N ALA A 38 17.00 -11.56 7.16
CA ALA A 38 16.86 -10.11 7.02
C ALA A 38 15.48 -9.58 7.48
N ALA A 39 14.67 -10.44 8.12
CA ALA A 39 13.34 -10.06 8.57
C ALA A 39 13.37 -9.11 9.78
N GLY A 40 14.41 -9.21 10.63
CA GLY A 40 14.57 -8.37 11.81
C GLY A 40 14.58 -6.87 11.47
N GLU A 41 15.20 -6.50 10.37
CA GLU A 41 15.32 -5.12 9.89
C GLU A 41 13.98 -4.58 9.37
N ILE A 42 13.13 -5.45 8.83
CA ILE A 42 11.74 -5.09 8.51
C ILE A 42 10.95 -4.82 9.79
N TYR A 43 11.06 -5.68 10.82
CA TYR A 43 10.39 -5.44 12.09
C TYR A 43 10.82 -4.13 12.75
N LEU A 44 12.12 -3.80 12.72
CA LEU A 44 12.64 -2.53 13.22
C LEU A 44 12.11 -1.33 12.43
N ALA A 45 12.11 -1.42 11.09
CA ALA A 45 11.61 -0.35 10.23
C ALA A 45 10.10 -0.13 10.43
N VAL A 46 9.32 -1.21 10.43
CA VAL A 46 7.87 -1.20 10.66
C VAL A 46 7.55 -0.65 12.05
N GLY A 47 8.21 -1.13 13.11
CA GLY A 47 7.96 -0.68 14.49
C GLY A 47 8.14 0.82 14.69
N ARG A 48 9.04 1.45 13.95
CA ARG A 48 9.30 2.90 14.04
C ARG A 48 8.51 3.73 13.03
N TRP A 49 8.26 3.21 11.84
CA TRP A 49 7.80 4.02 10.70
C TRP A 49 6.47 3.57 10.08
N ALA A 50 5.87 2.46 10.52
CA ALA A 50 4.65 1.92 9.91
C ALA A 50 3.53 2.95 9.79
N LEU A 51 3.24 3.70 10.85
CA LEU A 51 2.20 4.74 10.83
C LEU A 51 2.44 5.76 9.72
N TRP A 52 3.66 6.29 9.62
CA TRP A 52 4.02 7.29 8.62
C TRP A 52 3.97 6.74 7.20
N CYS A 53 4.46 5.52 7.00
CA CYS A 53 4.40 4.85 5.70
C CYS A 53 2.96 4.51 5.30
N THR A 54 2.09 4.18 6.26
CA THR A 54 0.66 3.90 6.03
C THR A 54 -0.07 5.16 5.53
N LEU A 55 0.30 6.36 5.98
CA LEU A 55 -0.35 7.60 5.51
C LEU A 55 -0.20 7.81 3.99
N LEU A 56 0.85 7.27 3.36
CA LEU A 56 1.05 7.35 1.91
C LEU A 56 0.00 6.58 1.11
N TRP A 57 -0.69 5.63 1.73
CA TRP A 57 -1.73 4.84 1.08
C TRP A 57 -3.07 5.57 1.00
N ILE A 58 -3.29 6.57 1.85
CA ILE A 58 -4.51 7.40 1.87
C ILE A 58 -4.75 8.07 0.51
N PRO A 59 -3.80 8.85 -0.06
CA PRO A 59 -4.03 9.47 -1.36
C PRO A 59 -4.21 8.44 -2.48
N ALA A 60 -3.52 7.30 -2.42
CA ALA A 60 -3.66 6.25 -3.42
C ALA A 60 -5.06 5.62 -3.40
N GLY A 61 -5.58 5.29 -2.21
CA GLY A 61 -6.94 4.77 -2.04
C GLY A 61 -8.01 5.81 -2.44
N ALA A 62 -7.82 7.08 -2.05
CA ALA A 62 -8.71 8.17 -2.43
C ALA A 62 -8.77 8.37 -3.95
N LEU A 63 -7.62 8.36 -4.62
CA LEU A 63 -7.53 8.47 -6.08
C LEU A 63 -8.12 7.25 -6.80
N ALA A 64 -7.88 6.04 -6.28
CA ALA A 64 -8.45 4.81 -6.82
C ALA A 64 -9.99 4.82 -6.76
N ALA A 65 -10.56 5.23 -5.63
CA ALA A 65 -12.01 5.39 -5.46
C ALA A 65 -12.59 6.54 -6.31
N TRP A 66 -11.85 7.65 -6.40
CA TRP A 66 -12.25 8.80 -7.21
C TRP A 66 -12.40 8.46 -8.69
N ARG A 67 -11.36 7.84 -9.26
CA ARG A 67 -11.34 7.40 -10.66
C ARG A 67 -12.30 6.25 -10.90
N GLY A 68 -12.38 5.33 -9.94
CA GLY A 68 -13.20 4.14 -10.01
C GLY A 68 -12.83 3.20 -11.16
N GLY A 69 -13.52 2.07 -11.22
CA GLY A 69 -13.24 0.99 -12.16
C GLY A 69 -12.05 0.13 -11.71
N MET A 70 -12.21 -1.19 -11.82
CA MET A 70 -11.24 -2.16 -11.30
C MET A 70 -9.81 -1.90 -11.80
N ARG A 71 -9.62 -1.86 -13.12
CA ARG A 71 -8.29 -1.72 -13.73
C ARG A 71 -7.55 -0.46 -13.28
N ARG A 72 -8.22 0.70 -13.34
CA ARG A 72 -7.62 1.98 -12.93
C ARG A 72 -7.37 2.02 -11.43
N GLY A 73 -8.28 1.47 -10.62
CA GLY A 73 -8.08 1.33 -9.18
C GLY A 73 -6.84 0.50 -8.87
N GLY A 74 -6.67 -0.64 -9.53
CA GLY A 74 -5.51 -1.51 -9.40
C GLY A 74 -4.20 -0.81 -9.80
N GLU A 75 -4.19 -0.11 -10.94
CA GLU A 75 -3.00 0.64 -11.40
C GLU A 75 -2.59 1.73 -10.41
N ILE A 76 -3.54 2.56 -9.95
CA ILE A 76 -3.27 3.66 -9.01
C ILE A 76 -2.80 3.12 -7.67
N PHE A 77 -3.53 2.15 -7.13
CA PHE A 77 -3.27 1.69 -5.78
C PHE A 77 -2.06 0.74 -5.73
N GLY A 78 -1.78 0.02 -6.81
CA GLY A 78 -0.53 -0.72 -7.01
C GLY A 78 0.68 0.21 -7.08
N ALA A 79 0.60 1.34 -7.78
CA ALA A 79 1.67 2.34 -7.75
C ALA A 79 1.86 2.93 -6.34
N GLY A 80 0.77 3.24 -5.63
CA GLY A 80 0.84 3.68 -4.24
C GLY A 80 1.48 2.64 -3.32
N GLY A 81 1.12 1.36 -3.49
CA GLY A 81 1.69 0.26 -2.75
C GLY A 81 3.16 0.03 -3.06
N LEU A 82 3.58 0.18 -4.32
CA LEU A 82 4.99 0.13 -4.72
C LEU A 82 5.79 1.20 -3.96
N LEU A 83 5.29 2.44 -3.93
CA LEU A 83 5.95 3.54 -3.23
C LEU A 83 5.99 3.32 -1.72
N GLY A 84 4.88 2.88 -1.12
CA GLY A 84 4.81 2.58 0.32
C GLY A 84 5.76 1.44 0.72
N GLY A 85 5.79 0.37 -0.08
CA GLY A 85 6.71 -0.75 0.10
C GLY A 85 8.17 -0.35 -0.11
N ALA A 86 8.47 0.42 -1.15
CA ALA A 86 9.81 0.93 -1.41
C ALA A 86 10.32 1.80 -0.25
N LEU A 87 9.45 2.62 0.35
CA LEU A 87 9.83 3.45 1.50
C LEU A 87 10.21 2.60 2.72
N ILE A 88 9.40 1.60 3.08
CA ILE A 88 9.76 0.70 4.20
C ILE A 88 11.04 -0.08 3.87
N GLY A 89 11.17 -0.58 2.65
CA GLY A 89 12.37 -1.29 2.21
C GLY A 89 13.62 -0.43 2.25
N LEU A 90 13.54 0.86 1.88
CA LEU A 90 14.62 1.84 2.01
C LEU A 90 14.96 2.08 3.48
N LEU A 91 13.96 2.23 4.35
CA LEU A 91 14.18 2.44 5.78
C LEU A 91 14.85 1.22 6.43
N ALA A 92 14.48 0.00 6.03
CA ALA A 92 15.14 -1.22 6.47
C ALA A 92 16.58 -1.32 5.95
N LEU A 93 16.83 -0.95 4.69
CA LEU A 93 18.18 -0.87 4.11
C LEU A 93 19.06 0.15 4.86
N LEU A 94 18.53 1.33 5.17
CA LEU A 94 19.23 2.35 5.95
C LEU A 94 19.49 1.93 7.41
N ALA A 95 18.72 0.97 7.93
CA ALA A 95 18.93 0.36 9.23
C ALA A 95 19.96 -0.81 9.21
N GLY A 96 20.59 -1.07 8.06
CA GLY A 96 21.59 -2.13 7.89
C GLY A 96 21.08 -3.40 7.20
N GLY A 97 19.81 -3.42 6.76
CA GLY A 97 19.21 -4.57 6.09
C GLY A 97 19.73 -4.80 4.67
N ALA A 98 19.46 -5.99 4.11
CA ALA A 98 19.92 -6.36 2.78
C ALA A 98 19.18 -5.60 1.65
N PRO A 99 19.82 -5.32 0.49
CA PRO A 99 19.16 -4.72 -0.67
C PRO A 99 17.95 -5.52 -1.18
N ALA A 100 17.93 -6.83 -0.95
CA ALA A 100 16.80 -7.70 -1.28
C ALA A 100 15.50 -7.29 -0.58
N LEU A 101 15.57 -6.66 0.61
CA LEU A 101 14.40 -6.16 1.33
C LEU A 101 13.71 -5.02 0.58
N LEU A 102 14.45 -4.19 -0.15
CA LEU A 102 13.87 -3.13 -0.95
C LEU A 102 13.03 -3.71 -2.10
N LEU A 103 13.57 -4.71 -2.80
CA LEU A 103 12.88 -5.40 -3.89
C LEU A 103 11.66 -6.17 -3.37
N LEU A 104 11.82 -6.90 -2.27
CA LEU A 104 10.71 -7.62 -1.63
C LEU A 104 9.60 -6.64 -1.23
N SER A 105 9.94 -5.57 -0.51
CA SER A 105 8.94 -4.64 0.03
C SER A 105 8.22 -3.89 -1.07
N SER A 106 8.95 -3.39 -2.08
CA SER A 106 8.36 -2.70 -3.23
C SER A 106 7.48 -3.62 -4.08
N GLY A 107 7.94 -4.84 -4.37
CA GLY A 107 7.18 -5.83 -5.13
C GLY A 107 5.93 -6.30 -4.39
N ALA A 108 6.06 -6.64 -3.11
CA ALA A 108 4.94 -7.02 -2.26
C ALA A 108 3.92 -5.88 -2.14
N GLY A 109 4.39 -4.65 -1.94
CA GLY A 109 3.56 -3.46 -1.88
C GLY A 109 2.80 -3.23 -3.18
N ALA A 110 3.47 -3.37 -4.32
CA ALA A 110 2.86 -3.23 -5.64
C ALA A 110 1.74 -4.26 -5.86
N LEU A 111 2.00 -5.54 -5.57
CA LEU A 111 1.04 -6.62 -5.75
C LEU A 111 -0.15 -6.50 -4.79
N TYR A 112 0.13 -6.21 -3.51
CA TYR A 112 -0.90 -6.01 -2.51
C TYR A 112 -1.77 -4.81 -2.83
N GLY A 113 -1.15 -3.67 -3.15
CA GLY A 113 -1.83 -2.45 -3.57
C GLY A 113 -2.65 -2.65 -4.84
N TRP A 114 -2.15 -3.40 -5.82
CA TRP A 114 -2.90 -3.71 -7.03
C TRP A 114 -4.17 -4.50 -6.72
N GLY A 115 -4.06 -5.58 -5.94
CA GLY A 115 -5.21 -6.38 -5.51
C GLY A 115 -6.24 -5.55 -4.72
N ALA A 116 -5.77 -4.77 -3.75
CA ALA A 116 -6.63 -3.83 -3.01
C ALA A 116 -7.30 -2.82 -3.94
N GLY A 117 -6.57 -2.32 -4.94
CA GLY A 117 -7.05 -1.36 -5.94
C GLY A 117 -8.13 -1.91 -6.85
N LEU A 118 -8.04 -3.19 -7.24
CA LEU A 118 -9.11 -3.85 -7.99
C LEU A 118 -10.42 -3.85 -7.19
N LEU A 119 -10.33 -4.14 -5.88
CA LEU A 119 -11.48 -4.18 -4.98
C LEU A 119 -12.05 -2.79 -4.71
N VAL A 120 -11.20 -1.82 -4.39
CA VAL A 120 -11.59 -0.43 -4.14
C VAL A 120 -12.20 0.17 -5.42
N GLY A 121 -11.46 0.16 -6.53
CA GLY A 121 -11.93 0.71 -7.80
C GLY A 121 -13.19 0.00 -8.32
N GLY A 122 -13.28 -1.31 -8.16
CA GLY A 122 -14.46 -2.10 -8.51
C GLY A 122 -15.68 -1.73 -7.67
N GLY A 123 -15.52 -1.58 -6.35
CA GLY A 123 -16.60 -1.25 -5.42
C GLY A 123 -17.25 0.12 -5.67
N PHE A 124 -16.50 1.10 -6.20
CA PHE A 124 -17.07 2.42 -6.52
C PHE A 124 -17.62 2.54 -7.95
N GLY A 125 -17.38 1.57 -8.83
CA GLY A 125 -17.75 1.63 -10.25
C GLY A 125 -17.03 2.73 -11.05
N PRO A 126 -17.20 2.81 -12.38
CA PRO A 126 -16.58 3.86 -13.20
C PRO A 126 -17.02 5.27 -12.75
N ALA A 127 -16.15 6.27 -12.87
CA ALA A 127 -16.48 7.67 -12.57
C ALA A 127 -17.48 8.34 -13.55
N THR A 128 -18.18 7.59 -14.40
CA THR A 128 -19.15 8.14 -15.35
C THR A 128 -20.48 8.47 -14.68
N GLN A 129 -20.82 9.76 -14.77
CA GLN A 129 -22.09 10.47 -14.54
C GLN A 129 -22.47 10.86 -13.09
N SER A 130 -21.81 11.92 -12.59
CA SER A 130 -22.49 13.04 -11.92
C SER A 130 -21.86 14.37 -12.32
#